data_AF-A0A4R9G4X4-F1
#
_entry.id   AF-A0A4R9G4X4-F1
#
_cell.length_a   1.000
_cell.length_b   1.000
_cell.length_c   1.000
_cell.angle_alpha   90.00
_cell.angle_beta   90.00
_cell.angle_gamma   90.00
#
_symmetry.space_group_name_H-M   'P 1'
#
loop_
_entity.id
_entity.type
_entity.pdbx_description
1 polymer ?
#
loop_
_entity_poly.entity_id
_entity_poly.type
_entity_poly.pdbx_seq_one_letter_code
_entity_poly.pdbx_strand_id
1 'polypeptide(L)' 'MRTFLDFIHSEHANKTQFTNVVQKLDPESMKAWFENNGYEVSSWECAKVIETYKSESGLAI' A
#
# COMPACT_ATOMS: atom_id res chain seq x y z
N MET A 1 -5.15 -2.10 17.59
CA MET A 1 -4.20 -2.34 16.49
C MET A 1 -4.91 -2.03 15.19
N ARG A 2 -4.33 -1.17 14.33
CA ARG A 2 -4.86 -0.94 12.99
C ARG A 2 -4.16 -1.91 12.05
N THR A 3 -4.94 -2.64 11.26
CA THR A 3 -4.41 -3.62 10.32
C THR A 3 -4.18 -2.98 8.96
N PHE A 4 -3.38 -3.65 8.14
CA PHE A 4 -3.17 -3.27 6.75
C PHE A 4 -4.50 -3.14 5.96
N LEU A 5 -5.50 -3.99 6.24
CA LEU A 5 -6.83 -3.91 5.61
C LEU A 5 -7.60 -2.64 6.00
N ASP A 6 -7.48 -2.20 7.24
CA ASP A 6 -8.11 -0.97 7.75
C ASP A 6 -7.59 0.26 7.00
N PHE A 7 -6.29 0.25 6.71
CA PHE A 7 -5.62 1.24 5.89
C PHE A 7 -6.13 1.22 4.44
N ILE A 8 -6.19 0.05 3.79
CA ILE A 8 -6.69 -0.07 2.40
C ILE A 8 -8.11 0.46 2.28
N HIS A 9 -9.00 0.12 3.23
CA HIS A 9 -10.36 0.62 3.22
C HIS A 9 -10.44 2.13 3.40
N SER A 10 -9.59 2.72 4.25
CA SER A 10 -9.53 4.17 4.45
C SER A 10 -8.93 4.91 3.25
N GLU A 11 -7.85 4.39 2.66
CA GLU A 11 -7.20 5.01 1.50
C GLU A 11 -7.93 4.74 0.17
N HIS A 12 -8.75 3.70 0.07
CA HIS A 12 -9.63 3.51 -1.08
C HIS A 12 -10.64 4.67 -1.23
N ALA A 13 -10.89 5.44 -0.17
CA ALA A 13 -11.62 6.71 -0.23
C ALA A 13 -10.76 7.90 -0.71
N ASN A 14 -9.42 7.81 -0.63
CA ASN A 14 -8.43 8.86 -0.92
C ASN A 14 -7.39 8.43 -1.99
N LYS A 15 -7.82 7.56 -2.93
CA LYS A 15 -7.03 6.78 -3.90
C LYS A 15 -5.78 7.43 -4.51
N THR A 16 -5.75 8.74 -4.71
CA THR A 16 -4.74 9.39 -5.55
C THR A 16 -3.37 9.55 -4.90
N GLN A 17 -3.28 9.78 -3.58
CA GLN A 17 -2.00 9.94 -2.90
C GLN A 17 -1.33 8.58 -2.62
N PHE A 18 -2.10 7.62 -2.12
CA PHE A 18 -1.56 6.31 -1.76
C PHE A 18 -0.94 5.59 -2.95
N THR A 19 -1.66 5.50 -4.08
CA THR A 19 -1.16 4.79 -5.26
C THR A 19 0.12 5.43 -5.80
N ASN A 20 0.22 6.77 -5.79
CA ASN A 20 1.42 7.48 -6.23
C ASN A 20 2.65 7.24 -5.35
N VAL A 21 2.43 7.14 -4.03
CA VAL A 21 3.50 6.90 -3.05
C VAL A 21 3.93 5.45 -3.11
N VAL A 22 2.98 4.50 -3.05
CA VAL A 22 3.25 3.06 -3.07
C VAL A 22 3.92 2.60 -4.35
N GLN A 23 3.51 3.13 -5.51
CA GLN A 23 4.13 2.75 -6.78
C GLN A 23 5.60 3.12 -6.89
N LYS A 24 6.03 4.13 -6.12
CA LYS A 24 7.41 4.63 -6.10
C LYS A 24 8.24 4.05 -4.96
N LEU A 25 7.62 3.34 -4.02
CA LEU A 25 8.32 2.76 -2.86
C LEU A 25 8.65 1.29 -3.10
N ASP A 26 9.86 0.91 -2.70
CA ASP A 26 10.25 -0.49 -2.56
C ASP A 26 9.49 -1.18 -1.41
N PRO A 27 9.32 -2.51 -1.45
CA PRO A 27 8.59 -3.26 -0.42
C PRO A 27 9.09 -2.99 1.01
N GLU A 28 10.40 -2.81 1.18
CA GLU A 28 11.02 -2.50 2.47
C GLU A 28 10.68 -1.08 2.95
N SER A 29 10.71 -0.11 2.03
CA SER A 29 10.35 1.28 2.34
C SER A 29 8.87 1.41 2.66
N MET A 30 8.02 0.65 1.97
CA MET A 30 6.59 0.58 2.21
C MET A 30 6.29 -0.02 3.59
N LYS A 31 6.97 -1.12 3.95
CA LYS A 31 6.84 -1.72 5.27
C LYS A 31 7.22 -0.74 6.38
N ALA A 32 8.38 -0.08 6.25
CA ALA A 32 8.84 0.91 7.22
C ALA A 32 7.85 2.08 7.35
N TRP A 33 7.24 2.52 6.24
CA TRP A 33 6.23 3.57 6.26
C TRP A 33 5.00 3.14 7.07
N PHE A 34 4.51 1.92 6.88
CA PHE A 34 3.38 1.40 7.64
C PHE A 34 3.67 1.24 9.13
N GLU A 35 4.82 0.65 9.47
CA GLU A 35 5.27 0.48 10.86
C GLU A 35 5.39 1.85 11.56
N ASN A 36 5.92 2.86 10.86
CA ASN A 36 6.01 4.23 11.38
C ASN A 36 4.64 4.90 11.58
N ASN A 37 3.61 4.50 10.83
CA ASN A 37 2.24 4.96 11.01
C ASN A 37 1.45 4.13 12.06
N GLY A 38 2.10 3.17 12.73
CA GLY A 38 1.48 2.32 13.74
C GLY A 38 0.61 1.20 13.17
N TYR A 39 0.82 0.84 11.90
CA TYR A 39 0.19 -0.32 11.27
C TYR A 39 1.10 -1.54 11.43
N GLU A 40 0.49 -2.66 11.82
CA GLU A 40 1.17 -3.94 11.82
C GLU A 40 1.00 -4.56 10.43
N VAL A 41 2.10 -4.67 9.68
CA VAL A 41 2.08 -5.17 8.31
C VAL A 41 3.19 -6.17 8.09
N SER A 42 2.87 -7.21 7.33
CA SER A 42 3.87 -8.17 6.90
C SER A 42 4.47 -7.82 5.54
N SER A 43 5.69 -8.27 5.29
CA SER A 43 6.36 -8.10 3.98
C SER A 43 5.54 -8.68 2.82
N TRP A 44 4.76 -9.75 3.07
CA TRP A 44 3.86 -10.35 2.08
C TRP A 44 2.65 -9.46 1.77
N GLU A 45 2.14 -8.71 2.74
CA GLU A 45 1.04 -7.76 2.54
C GLU A 45 1.54 -6.59 1.69
N CYS A 46 2.70 -6.01 2.00
CA CYS A 46 3.31 -4.96 1.17
C CYS A 46 3.52 -5.44 -0.28
N ALA A 47 3.99 -6.68 -0.49
CA ALA A 47 4.17 -7.24 -1.82
C ALA A 47 2.85 -7.36 -2.59
N LYS A 48 1.78 -7.84 -1.94
CA LYS A 48 0.44 -7.93 -2.55
C LYS A 48 -0.11 -6.58 -2.97
N VAL A 49 0.28 -5.52 -2.27
CA VAL A 49 -0.24 -4.17 -2.51
C VAL A 49 0.50 -3.53 -3.67
N ILE A 50 1.82 -3.67 -3.70
CA ILE A 50 2.60 -3.29 -4.87
C ILE A 50 2.08 -4.05 -6.09
N GLU A 51 1.79 -5.35 -5.99
CA GLU A 51 1.20 -6.15 -7.06
C GLU A 51 -0.17 -5.62 -7.50
N THR A 52 -1.09 -5.36 -6.55
CA THR A 52 -2.45 -4.89 -6.83
C THR A 52 -2.44 -3.50 -7.45
N TYR A 53 -1.71 -2.55 -6.85
CA TYR A 53 -1.68 -1.15 -7.29
C TYR A 53 -0.76 -0.90 -8.50
N LYS A 54 0.31 -1.69 -8.71
CA LYS A 54 1.04 -1.67 -9.99
C LYS A 54 0.21 -2.30 -11.11
N SER A 55 -0.53 -3.38 -10.83
CA SER A 55 -1.41 -3.99 -11.85
C SER A 55 -2.56 -3.07 -12.24
N GLU A 56 -3.16 -2.33 -11.29
CA GLU A 56 -4.23 -1.36 -11.60
C GLU A 56 -3.75 -0.21 -12.49
N SER A 57 -2.49 0.23 -12.41
CA SER A 57 -1.95 1.23 -13.35
C SER A 57 -1.43 0.64 -14.66
N GLY A 58 -1.33 -0.68 -14.77
CA GLY A 58 -1.11 -1.40 -16.03
C GLY A 58 -2.40 -1.74 -16.79
N LEU A 59 -3.57 -1.52 -16.17
CA LEU A 59 -4.90 -1.78 -16.74
C LEU A 59 -5.59 -0.51 -17.27
N ALA A 60 -4.80 0.46 -17.74
CA ALA A 60 -5.27 1.45 -18.70
C ALA A 60 -5.02 0.91 -20.12
N ILE A 61 -5.86 -0.03 -20.55
CA ILE A 61 -6.02 -0.43 -21.97
C ILE A 61 -7.42 -0.06 -22.41
#